data_AF-A0A0A9YC23-F1
#
_entry.id   AF-A0A0A9YC23-F1
#
_cell.length_a   1.000
_cell.length_b   1.000
_cell.length_c   1.000
_cell.angle_alpha   90.00
_cell.angle_beta   90.00
_cell.angle_gamma   90.00
#
_symmetry.space_group_name_H-M   'P 1'
#
loop_
_entity.id
_entity.type
_entity.pdbx_description
1 polymer ?
#
loop_
_entity_poly.entity_id
_entity_poly.type
_entity_poly.pdbx_seq_one_letter_code
_entity_poly.pdbx_strand_id
1 'polypeptide(L)'
;MNISGSLARNQLLKAHAMRKRMNTNHKRGPFHYRSPANIMKRTVRGMLPHTTIRGNLTFKRLRCFEGVPTQYETKKRVVVPSALTTLCLKPGRKYCRLGDLSRSLGWKYSQVIDE
;
A
#
# COMPACT_ATOMS: atom_id res chain seq x y z
N MET A 1 -5.20 4.03 -5.79
CA MET A 1 -3.85 3.46 -6.01
C MET A 1 -4.00 2.13 -6.73
N ASN A 2 -3.19 1.92 -7.78
CA ASN A 2 -3.28 0.78 -8.66
C ASN A 2 -1.93 0.05 -8.74
N ILE A 3 -1.96 -1.26 -8.96
CA ILE A 3 -0.79 -2.13 -9.16
C ILE A 3 -0.98 -2.84 -10.50
N SER A 4 0.07 -2.97 -11.29
CA SER A 4 0.00 -3.71 -12.55
C SER A 4 -0.30 -5.20 -12.34
N GLY A 5 -0.94 -5.83 -13.33
CA GLY A 5 -1.34 -7.23 -13.27
C GLY A 5 -2.73 -7.45 -12.68
N SER A 6 -3.29 -8.64 -12.89
CA SER A 6 -4.62 -9.00 -12.41
C SER A 6 -4.70 -9.05 -10.88
N LEU A 7 -5.90 -8.89 -10.34
CA LEU A 7 -6.18 -9.05 -8.92
C LEU A 7 -5.72 -10.43 -8.41
N ALA A 8 -6.06 -11.51 -9.12
CA ALA A 8 -5.67 -12.87 -8.77
C ALA A 8 -4.14 -13.05 -8.68
N ARG A 9 -3.38 -12.47 -9.63
CA ARG A 9 -1.91 -12.49 -9.58
C ARG A 9 -1.39 -11.80 -8.32
N ASN A 10 -1.89 -10.61 -8.04
CA ASN A 10 -1.44 -9.82 -6.89
C ASN A 10 -1.84 -10.45 -5.55
N GLN A 11 -2.99 -11.13 -5.49
CA GLN A 11 -3.40 -11.95 -4.35
C GLN A 11 -2.42 -13.09 -4.11
N LEU A 12 -2.03 -13.84 -5.13
CA LEU A 12 -1.05 -14.94 -5.01
C LEU A 12 0.31 -14.44 -4.54
N LEU A 13 0.81 -13.34 -5.12
CA LEU A 13 2.08 -12.73 -4.71
C LEU A 13 2.04 -12.30 -3.23
N LYS A 14 0.93 -11.68 -2.81
CA LYS A 14 0.77 -11.25 -1.44
C LYS A 14 0.58 -12.42 -0.47
N ALA A 15 -0.18 -13.45 -0.85
CA ALA A 15 -0.35 -14.67 -0.08
C ALA A 15 0.99 -15.38 0.15
N HIS A 16 1.84 -15.45 -0.88
CA HIS A 16 3.19 -15.98 -0.75
C HIS A 16 4.03 -15.16 0.26
N ALA A 17 3.98 -13.82 0.22
CA ALA A 17 4.66 -12.99 1.21
C ALA A 17 4.13 -13.20 2.64
N MET A 18 2.81 -13.37 2.82
CA MET A 18 2.18 -13.57 4.13
C MET A 18 2.51 -14.90 4.81
N ARG A 19 2.96 -15.91 4.04
CA ARG A 19 3.48 -17.17 4.58
C ARG A 19 4.81 -16.98 5.32
N LYS A 20 5.57 -15.92 5.02
CA LYS A 20 6.85 -15.63 5.69
C LYS A 20 6.59 -15.21 7.14
N ARG A 21 6.96 -16.05 8.10
CA ARG A 21 6.81 -15.84 9.54
C ARG A 21 8.12 -16.25 10.23
N MET A 22 8.35 -15.77 11.45
CA MET A 22 9.45 -16.21 12.29
C MET A 22 8.99 -17.45 13.06
N ASN A 23 9.65 -18.60 12.90
CA ASN A 23 9.15 -19.88 13.44
C ASN A 23 9.05 -19.93 14.98
N THR A 24 9.95 -19.25 15.70
CA THR A 24 9.98 -19.29 17.18
C THR A 24 8.94 -18.38 17.82
N ASN A 25 8.78 -17.14 17.32
CA ASN A 25 7.77 -16.21 17.82
C ASN A 25 7.19 -15.36 16.69
N HIS A 26 5.95 -15.65 16.33
CA HIS A 26 5.23 -14.99 15.25
C HIS A 26 5.01 -13.49 15.48
N LYS A 27 5.07 -13.01 16.74
CA LYS A 27 4.91 -11.58 17.08
C LYS A 27 6.15 -10.74 16.79
N ARG A 28 7.34 -11.35 16.71
CA ARG A 28 8.62 -10.64 16.45
C ARG A 28 9.01 -10.62 14.97
N GLY A 29 8.42 -11.49 14.17
CA GLY A 29 8.73 -11.65 12.76
C GLY A 29 8.15 -10.56 11.84
N PRO A 30 8.09 -10.83 10.53
CA PRO A 30 7.54 -9.90 9.56
C PRO A 30 6.07 -9.56 9.81
N PHE A 31 5.76 -8.27 9.97
CA PHE A 31 4.37 -7.80 10.07
C PHE A 31 3.70 -7.68 8.70
N HIS A 32 2.56 -8.35 8.53
CA HIS A 32 1.79 -8.31 7.29
C HIS A 32 0.59 -7.38 7.42
N TYR A 33 0.80 -6.11 7.08
CA TYR A 33 -0.27 -5.12 7.06
C TYR A 33 -1.28 -5.41 5.95
N ARG A 34 -2.56 -5.22 6.29
CA ARG A 34 -3.70 -5.40 5.38
C ARG A 34 -4.27 -4.09 4.86
N SER A 35 -4.06 -2.97 5.55
CA SER A 35 -4.61 -1.68 5.13
C SER A 35 -3.84 -1.10 3.94
N PRO A 36 -4.51 -0.46 2.97
CA PRO A 36 -3.87 0.14 1.80
C PRO A 36 -2.77 1.14 2.15
N ALA A 37 -2.97 2.01 3.16
CA ALA A 37 -1.98 3.03 3.52
C ALA A 37 -0.74 2.39 4.15
N ASN A 38 -0.89 1.34 4.97
CA ASN A 38 0.24 0.65 5.55
C ASN A 38 1.00 -0.20 4.53
N ILE A 39 0.32 -0.74 3.51
CA ILE A 39 0.98 -1.38 2.37
C ILE A 39 1.84 -0.34 1.62
N MET A 40 1.29 0.84 1.32
CA MET A 40 2.06 1.92 0.68
C MET A 40 3.27 2.34 1.53
N LYS A 41 3.07 2.58 2.84
CA LYS A 41 4.14 2.92 3.79
C LYS A 41 5.22 1.85 3.82
N ARG A 42 4.86 0.56 3.80
CA ARG A 42 5.82 -0.55 3.75
C ARG A 42 6.63 -0.53 2.45
N THR A 43 5.99 -0.28 1.31
CA THR A 43 6.66 -0.17 0.01
C THR A 43 7.66 0.98 0.01
N VAL A 44 7.26 2.18 0.44
CA VAL A 44 8.16 3.35 0.50
C VAL A 44 9.29 3.12 1.50
N ARG A 45 9.01 2.53 2.67
CA ARG A 45 10.05 2.16 3.66
C ARG A 45 11.10 1.21 3.08
N GLY A 46 10.69 0.28 2.19
CA GLY A 46 11.61 -0.64 1.52
C GLY A 46 12.54 0.03 0.50
N MET A 47 12.17 1.22 -0.01
CA MET A 47 12.99 2.02 -0.92
C MET A 47 13.96 2.96 -0.20
N LEU A 48 13.86 3.07 1.13
CA LEU A 48 14.65 3.99 1.95
C LEU A 48 15.61 3.22 2.88
N PRO A 49 16.80 3.79 3.20
CA PRO A 49 17.72 3.26 4.21
C PRO A 49 17.21 3.53 5.63
N HIS A 50 16.04 2.98 5.97
CA HIS A 50 15.25 3.32 7.15
C HIS A 50 15.86 2.91 8.49
N THR A 51 16.92 2.10 8.50
CA THR A 51 17.67 1.75 9.70
C THR A 51 18.59 2.90 10.16
N THR A 52 18.99 3.77 9.23
CA THR A 52 19.78 4.96 9.57
C THR A 52 18.89 6.05 10.20
N ILE A 53 19.50 6.90 11.02
CA ILE A 53 18.80 8.05 11.64
C ILE A 53 18.18 8.94 10.56
N ARG A 54 18.95 9.27 9.51
CA ARG A 54 18.47 10.06 8.37
C ARG A 54 17.29 9.40 7.66
N GLY A 55 17.38 8.11 7.36
CA GLY A 55 16.30 7.37 6.70
C GLY A 55 15.03 7.32 7.55
N ASN A 56 15.17 7.14 8.86
CA ASN A 56 14.04 7.15 9.78
C ASN A 56 13.37 8.54 9.86
N LEU A 57 14.15 9.62 9.93
CA LEU A 57 13.63 10.99 9.89
C LEU A 57 12.89 11.29 8.58
N THR A 58 13.42 10.86 7.44
CA THR A 58 12.74 10.97 6.15
C THR A 58 11.41 10.21 6.14
N PHE A 59 11.40 8.98 6.66
CA PHE A 59 10.19 8.17 6.71
C PHE A 59 9.10 8.81 7.61
N LYS A 60 9.48 9.47 8.70
CA LYS A 60 8.55 10.21 9.58
C LYS A 60 7.83 11.37 8.88
N ARG A 61 8.39 11.93 7.80
CA ARG A 61 7.74 12.99 7.00
C ARG A 61 6.58 12.45 6.16
N LEU A 62 6.60 11.17 5.81
CA LEU A 62 5.56 10.55 5.00
C LEU A 62 4.30 10.28 5.85
N ARG A 63 3.17 10.83 5.41
CA ARG A 63 1.84 10.49 5.92
C ARG A 63 1.03 9.86 4.80
N CYS A 64 0.43 8.71 5.09
CA CYS A 64 -0.46 8.00 4.17
C CYS A 64 -1.75 7.69 4.92
N PHE A 65 -2.87 7.95 4.26
CA PHE A 65 -4.22 7.74 4.77
C PHE A 65 -5.02 6.99 3.71
N GLU A 66 -6.00 6.22 4.16
CA GLU A 66 -7.09 5.75 3.31
C GLU A 66 -8.19 6.82 3.28
N GLY A 67 -8.76 7.10 2.10
CA GLY A 67 -9.65 8.25 1.91
C GLY A 67 -8.93 9.60 2.04
N VAL A 68 -9.70 10.66 2.24
CA VAL A 68 -9.18 12.01 2.50
C VAL A 68 -9.70 12.47 3.86
N PRO A 69 -8.82 12.57 4.88
CA PRO A 69 -9.24 13.09 6.19
C PRO A 69 -9.66 14.56 6.10
N THR A 70 -10.55 15.00 6.98
CA THR A 70 -11.12 16.37 7.04
C THR A 70 -10.04 17.47 7.00
N GLN A 71 -8.90 17.24 7.67
CA GLN A 71 -7.77 18.19 7.70
C GLN A 71 -7.11 18.46 6.32
N TYR A 72 -7.35 17.59 5.35
CA TYR A 72 -6.79 17.63 4.00
C TYR A 72 -7.84 17.80 2.91
N GLU A 73 -9.11 17.83 3.27
CA GLU A 73 -10.24 17.91 2.33
C GLU A 73 -10.24 19.22 1.54
N THR A 74 -10.03 20.34 2.23
CA THR A 74 -9.98 21.69 1.63
C THR A 74 -8.64 22.00 0.97
N LYS A 75 -7.62 21.16 1.15
CA LYS A 75 -6.29 21.40 0.61
C LYS A 75 -6.22 20.91 -0.84
N LYS A 76 -5.58 21.71 -1.71
CA LYS A 76 -5.35 21.33 -3.10
C LYS A 76 -4.52 20.05 -3.17
N ARG A 77 -5.07 19.03 -3.81
CA ARG A 77 -4.41 17.75 -4.07
C ARG A 77 -3.64 17.83 -5.37
N VAL A 78 -2.47 17.20 -5.39
CA VAL A 78 -1.61 17.12 -6.57
C VAL A 78 -1.46 15.67 -7.02
N VAL A 79 -1.14 15.51 -8.29
CA VAL A 79 -0.96 14.22 -8.95
C VAL A 79 0.49 14.12 -9.42
N VAL A 80 1.07 12.92 -9.36
CA VAL A 80 2.40 12.63 -9.90
C VAL A 80 2.22 12.00 -11.28
N PRO A 81 2.48 12.71 -12.40
CA PRO A 81 2.15 12.21 -13.73
C PRO A 81 2.90 10.92 -14.09
N SER A 82 4.16 10.80 -13.69
CA SER A 82 4.99 9.61 -13.94
C SER A 82 4.56 8.35 -13.18
N ALA A 83 3.56 8.45 -12.29
CA ALA A 83 3.00 7.33 -11.55
C ALA A 83 1.53 7.05 -11.92
N LEU A 84 0.97 7.76 -12.90
CA LEU A 84 -0.40 7.56 -13.34
C LEU A 84 -0.53 6.29 -14.17
N THR A 85 -1.43 5.38 -13.79
CA THR A 85 -1.62 4.13 -14.53
C THR A 85 -2.11 4.34 -15.95
N THR A 86 -2.91 5.38 -16.20
CA THR A 86 -3.39 5.72 -17.54
C THR A 86 -2.27 6.12 -18.49
N LEU A 87 -1.20 6.75 -17.96
CA LEU A 87 -0.04 7.18 -18.75
C LEU A 87 1.01 6.07 -18.84
N CYS A 88 1.29 5.37 -17.74
CA CYS A 88 2.37 4.39 -17.68
C CYS A 88 1.99 2.99 -18.21
N LEU A 89 0.70 2.63 -18.18
CA LEU A 89 0.25 1.30 -18.58
C LEU A 89 -0.45 1.36 -19.95
N LYS A 90 -0.09 0.44 -20.84
CA LYS A 90 -0.76 0.32 -22.15
C LYS A 90 -2.27 0.03 -21.98
N PRO A 91 -3.15 0.66 -22.78
CA PRO A 91 -4.57 0.32 -22.81
C PRO A 91 -4.80 -1.19 -22.98
N GLY A 92 -5.83 -1.73 -22.32
CA GLY A 92 -6.16 -3.16 -22.33
C GLY A 92 -5.33 -4.04 -21.38
N ARG A 93 -4.27 -3.52 -20.75
CA ARG A 93 -3.52 -4.27 -19.73
C ARG A 93 -4.25 -4.26 -18.39
N LYS A 94 -4.43 -5.45 -17.80
CA LYS A 94 -5.07 -5.62 -16.48
C LYS A 94 -4.22 -4.98 -15.38
N TYR A 95 -4.88 -4.28 -14.47
CA TYR A 95 -4.32 -3.76 -13.23
C TYR A 95 -5.28 -4.10 -12.08
N CYS A 96 -4.81 -3.90 -10.85
CA CYS A 96 -5.53 -4.17 -9.62
C CYS A 96 -5.62 -2.90 -8.78
N ARG A 97 -6.80 -2.56 -8.25
CA ARG A 97 -6.93 -1.52 -7.23
C ARG A 97 -6.41 -2.06 -5.90
N LEU A 98 -5.62 -1.25 -5.19
CA LEU A 98 -5.04 -1.66 -3.90
C LEU A 98 -6.12 -1.87 -2.82
N GLY A 99 -7.25 -1.17 -2.92
CA GLY A 99 -8.42 -1.38 -2.06
C GLY A 99 -8.99 -2.79 -2.16
N ASP A 100 -9.24 -3.27 -3.38
CA ASP A 100 -9.79 -4.61 -3.64
C ASP A 100 -8.83 -5.71 -3.14
N LEU A 101 -7.53 -5.52 -3.39
CA LEU A 101 -6.50 -6.41 -2.85
C LEU A 101 -6.56 -6.43 -1.32
N SER A 102 -6.60 -5.25 -0.69
CA SER A 102 -6.64 -5.12 0.78
C SER A 102 -7.89 -5.76 1.38
N ARG A 103 -9.06 -5.58 0.74
CA ARG A 103 -10.33 -6.22 1.12
C ARG A 103 -10.20 -7.74 1.09
N SER A 104 -9.65 -8.31 0.02
CA SER A 104 -9.44 -9.75 -0.10
C SER A 104 -8.48 -10.33 0.95
N LEU A 105 -7.58 -9.51 1.49
CA LEU A 105 -6.65 -9.90 2.55
C LEU A 105 -7.25 -9.77 3.95
N GLY A 106 -8.51 -9.33 4.07
CA GLY A 106 -9.22 -9.17 5.33
C GLY A 106 -9.06 -7.78 5.96
N TRP A 107 -8.95 -6.72 5.16
CA TRP A 107 -9.12 -5.34 5.63
C TRP A 107 -10.61 -4.99 5.74
N LYS A 108 -11.09 -4.70 6.96
CA LYS A 108 -12.51 -4.56 7.28
C LYS A 108 -13.12 -3.20 6.92
N TYR A 109 -12.31 -2.15 6.90
CA TYR A 109 -12.79 -0.76 6.79
C TYR A 109 -13.03 -0.29 5.35
N SER A 110 -13.02 -1.19 4.36
CA SER A 110 -13.23 -0.80 2.96
C SER A 110 -14.57 -0.10 2.76
N GLN A 111 -15.66 -0.65 3.32
CA GLN A 111 -17.00 -0.09 3.18
C GLN A 111 -17.13 1.28 3.82
N VAL A 112 -16.60 1.45 5.04
CA VAL A 112 -16.61 2.71 5.80
C VAL A 112 -15.91 3.86 5.07
N ILE A 113 -14.99 3.58 4.14
CA ILE A 113 -14.26 4.59 3.37
C ILE A 113 -14.90 4.85 2.00
N ASP A 114 -15.67 3.89 1.50
CA ASP A 114 -16.42 4.03 0.25
C ASP A 114 -17.77 4.74 0.49
N GLU A 115 -18.30 4.68 1.71
CA GLU A 115 -19.40 5.53 2.25
C GLU A 115 -18.96 6.99 2.42
#